data_AF-A0A661V1P2-F1
#
_entry.id   AF-A0A661V1P2-F1
#
_cell.length_a   1.000
_cell.length_b   1.000
_cell.length_c   1.000
_cell.angle_alpha   90.00
_cell.angle_beta   90.00
_cell.angle_gamma   90.00
#
_symmetry.space_group_name_H-M   'P 1'
#
loop_
_entity.id
_entity.type
_entity.pdbx_description
1 polymer ?
#
loop_
_entity_poly.entity_id
_entity_poly.type
_entity_poly.pdbx_seq_one_letter_code
_entity_poly.pdbx_strand_id
1 'polypeptide(L)'
;LTLKLPAWRSADAVYQEIGAWLDAREVPGDTIVMVANPPAFYYHAQVAAVVVPNGDVGTLLAVADRYRVTYVVLDQNHPRKLAELYQGLEVPGLELVATFGDGEVRVYRR
;
A
#
# COMPACT_ATOMS: atom_id res chain seq x y z
N LEU A 1 2.83 -21.30 21.32
CA LEU A 1 2.38 -21.46 19.92
C LEU A 1 1.49 -20.27 19.58
N THR A 2 2.06 -19.24 18.97
CA THR A 2 1.35 -18.02 18.59
C THR A 2 0.37 -18.35 17.46
N LEU A 3 -0.93 -18.14 17.69
CA LEU A 3 -1.99 -18.36 16.70
C LEU A 3 -1.81 -17.37 15.55
N LYS A 4 -1.23 -17.81 14.43
CA LYS A 4 -1.05 -17.01 13.20
C LYS A 4 -2.36 -16.74 12.45
N LEU A 5 -3.41 -17.54 12.70
CA LEU A 5 -4.67 -17.53 11.94
C LEU A 5 -5.54 -16.27 12.15
N PRO A 6 -5.71 -15.72 13.38
CA PRO A 6 -6.48 -14.48 13.59
C PRO A 6 -5.81 -13.25 12.97
N ALA A 7 -4.49 -13.14 13.11
CA ALA A 7 -3.70 -12.04 12.55
C ALA A 7 -3.80 -11.97 11.01
N TRP A 8 -3.99 -13.12 10.35
CA TRP A 8 -4.16 -13.20 8.90
C TRP A 8 -5.52 -12.67 8.43
N ARG A 9 -6.60 -12.88 9.20
CA ARG A 9 -7.93 -12.32 8.86
C ARG A 9 -8.02 -10.82 9.07
N SER A 10 -7.28 -10.27 10.03
CA SER A 10 -7.22 -8.83 10.28
C SER A 10 -6.31 -8.09 9.31
N ALA A 11 -5.30 -8.76 8.74
CA ALA A 11 -4.33 -8.13 7.83
C ALA A 11 -4.99 -7.54 6.57
N ASP A 12 -6.00 -8.23 6.01
CA ASP A 12 -6.68 -7.77 4.79
C ASP A 12 -7.88 -6.86 5.06
N ALA A 13 -8.35 -6.76 6.33
CA ALA A 13 -9.48 -5.91 6.70
C ALA A 13 -9.23 -4.43 6.32
N VAL A 14 -7.98 -3.99 6.44
CA VAL A 14 -7.56 -2.64 6.07
C VAL A 14 -7.73 -2.35 4.57
N TYR A 15 -7.69 -3.37 3.70
CA TYR A 15 -7.87 -3.17 2.26
C TYR A 15 -9.31 -2.79 1.90
N GLN A 16 -10.29 -3.28 2.66
CA GLN A 16 -11.68 -2.84 2.50
C GLN A 16 -11.84 -1.37 2.91
N GLU A 17 -11.19 -0.93 3.99
CA GLU A 17 -11.19 0.47 4.43
C GLU A 17 -10.49 1.39 3.42
N ILE A 18 -9.35 0.96 2.87
CA ILE A 18 -8.65 1.70 1.81
C ILE A 18 -9.51 1.77 0.54
N GLY A 19 -10.21 0.70 0.16
CA GLY A 19 -11.14 0.69 -0.97
C GLY A 19 -12.24 1.74 -0.80
N ALA A 20 -12.93 1.73 0.34
CA ALA A 20 -13.95 2.74 0.65
C ALA A 20 -13.38 4.17 0.68
N TRP A 21 -12.13 4.34 1.15
CA TRP A 21 -11.43 5.63 1.14
C TRP A 21 -11.10 6.13 -0.28
N LEU A 22 -10.77 5.23 -1.21
CA LEU A 22 -10.54 5.52 -2.63
C LEU A 22 -11.86 5.85 -3.34
N ASP A 23 -12.92 5.08 -3.10
CA ASP A 23 -14.25 5.31 -3.68
C ASP A 23 -14.82 6.67 -3.28
N ALA A 24 -14.70 7.04 -2.01
CA ALA A 24 -15.14 8.34 -1.50
C ALA A 24 -14.40 9.53 -2.13
N ARG A 25 -13.27 9.29 -2.80
CA ARG A 25 -12.48 10.29 -3.53
C ARG A 25 -12.71 10.27 -5.03
N GLU A 26 -13.58 9.39 -5.51
CA GLU A 26 -13.91 9.25 -6.93
C GLU A 26 -12.63 9.08 -7.78
N VAL A 27 -11.70 8.25 -7.30
CA VAL A 27 -10.42 8.05 -8.00
C VAL A 27 -10.65 7.53 -9.42
N PRO A 28 -9.85 7.95 -10.41
CA PRO A 28 -10.00 7.49 -11.79
C PRO A 28 -9.97 5.95 -11.89
N GLY A 29 -10.75 5.37 -12.80
CA GLY A 29 -10.82 3.92 -12.98
C GLY A 29 -9.52 3.27 -13.50
N ASP A 30 -8.57 4.06 -13.99
CA ASP A 30 -7.22 3.64 -14.36
C ASP A 30 -6.20 3.81 -13.21
N THR A 31 -6.67 4.13 -12.00
CA THR A 31 -5.84 4.18 -10.78
C THR A 31 -5.17 2.84 -10.51
N ILE A 32 -3.86 2.86 -10.30
CA ILE A 32 -3.06 1.68 -9.95
C ILE A 32 -2.49 1.85 -8.56
N VAL A 33 -2.73 0.87 -7.68
CA VAL A 33 -2.22 0.82 -6.32
C VAL A 33 -1.06 -0.17 -6.20
N MET A 34 0.06 0.26 -5.63
CA MET A 34 1.17 -0.62 -5.30
C MET A 34 1.05 -1.10 -3.84
N VAL A 35 1.00 -2.41 -3.63
CA VAL A 35 0.66 -3.01 -2.32
C VAL A 35 1.37 -4.35 -2.13
N ALA A 36 1.58 -4.79 -0.88
CA ALA A 36 2.26 -6.05 -0.58
C ALA A 36 1.53 -7.30 -1.10
N ASN A 37 0.19 -7.28 -1.13
CA ASN A 37 -0.64 -8.39 -1.59
C ASN A 37 -1.71 -7.91 -2.62
N PRO A 38 -1.34 -7.74 -3.90
CA PRO A 38 -2.26 -7.25 -4.94
C PRO A 38 -3.52 -8.09 -5.14
N PRO A 39 -3.48 -9.44 -5.13
CA PRO A 39 -4.69 -10.25 -5.25
C PRO A 39 -5.72 -9.99 -4.13
N ALA A 40 -5.27 -9.92 -2.88
CA ALA A 40 -6.16 -9.63 -1.76
C ALA A 40 -6.66 -8.18 -1.80
N PHE A 41 -5.79 -7.24 -2.16
CA PHE A 41 -6.20 -5.84 -2.35
C PHE A 41 -7.30 -5.71 -3.40
N TYR A 42 -7.12 -6.32 -4.57
CA TYR A 42 -8.16 -6.30 -5.62
C TYR A 42 -9.46 -6.94 -5.14
N TYR A 43 -9.39 -8.08 -4.45
CA TYR A 43 -10.57 -8.75 -3.90
C TYR A 43 -11.42 -7.82 -3.01
N HIS A 44 -10.77 -7.04 -2.13
CA HIS A 44 -11.47 -6.15 -1.18
C HIS A 44 -11.78 -4.75 -1.72
N ALA A 45 -10.86 -4.15 -2.48
CA ALA A 45 -10.93 -2.75 -2.90
C ALA A 45 -11.42 -2.56 -4.35
N GLN A 46 -11.43 -3.63 -5.17
CA GLN A 46 -11.81 -3.58 -6.59
C GLN A 46 -11.02 -2.56 -7.43
N VAL A 47 -9.82 -2.17 -6.99
CA VAL A 47 -8.90 -1.27 -7.70
C VAL A 47 -7.69 -2.07 -8.19
N ALA A 48 -7.22 -1.76 -9.41
CA ALA A 48 -6.08 -2.42 -10.01
C ALA A 48 -4.83 -2.26 -9.15
N ALA A 49 -4.07 -3.35 -8.99
CA ALA A 49 -2.93 -3.37 -8.08
C ALA A 49 -1.70 -4.09 -8.65
N VAL A 50 -0.52 -3.58 -8.26
CA VAL A 50 0.80 -4.17 -8.52
C VAL A 50 1.56 -4.37 -7.21
N VAL A 51 2.54 -5.26 -7.21
CA VAL A 51 3.26 -5.60 -5.97
C VAL A 51 4.30 -4.53 -5.61
N VAL A 52 4.45 -4.23 -4.31
CA VAL A 52 5.63 -3.49 -3.81
C VAL A 52 6.90 -4.27 -4.17
N PRO A 53 7.85 -3.68 -4.92
CA PRO A 53 9.05 -4.38 -5.36
C PRO A 53 9.99 -4.64 -4.18
N ASN A 54 10.70 -5.77 -4.22
CA ASN A 54 11.75 -6.06 -3.24
C ASN A 54 13.02 -5.25 -3.54
N GLY A 55 13.00 -3.96 -3.20
CA GLY A 55 14.08 -3.02 -3.44
C GLY A 55 14.12 -1.90 -2.39
N ASP A 56 15.02 -0.94 -2.61
CA ASP A 56 15.04 0.31 -1.85
C ASP A 56 14.02 1.32 -2.41
N VAL A 57 13.99 2.51 -1.79
CA VAL A 57 13.11 3.61 -2.19
C VAL A 57 13.34 4.01 -3.65
N GLY A 58 14.58 4.02 -4.14
CA GLY A 58 14.86 4.33 -5.55
C GLY A 58 14.22 3.32 -6.50
N THR A 59 14.30 2.02 -6.15
CA THR A 59 13.62 0.95 -6.89
C THR A 59 12.10 1.10 -6.84
N LEU A 60 11.55 1.40 -5.66
CA LEU A 60 10.12 1.65 -5.48
C LEU A 60 9.61 2.74 -6.42
N LEU A 61 10.29 3.91 -6.43
CA LEU A 61 9.93 5.04 -7.29
C LEU A 61 10.04 4.70 -8.78
N ALA A 62 11.13 4.05 -9.20
CA ALA A 62 11.32 3.67 -10.60
C ALA A 62 10.25 2.69 -11.11
N VAL A 63 9.85 1.73 -10.26
CA VAL A 63 8.78 0.78 -10.59
C VAL A 63 7.41 1.48 -10.55
N ALA A 64 7.18 2.36 -9.59
CA ALA A 64 5.95 3.16 -9.52
C ALA A 64 5.75 3.96 -10.82
N ASP A 65 6.80 4.62 -11.32
CA ASP A 65 6.76 5.38 -12.56
C ASP A 65 6.50 4.47 -13.78
N ARG A 66 7.21 3.33 -13.85
CA ARG A 66 7.06 2.37 -14.94
C ARG A 66 5.63 1.83 -15.08
N TYR A 67 4.97 1.57 -13.96
CA TYR A 67 3.60 1.03 -13.94
C TYR A 67 2.53 2.11 -13.75
N ARG A 68 2.91 3.40 -13.74
CA ARG A 68 2.01 4.55 -13.52
C ARG A 68 1.17 4.39 -12.24
N VAL A 69 1.83 3.94 -11.17
CA VAL A 69 1.23 3.81 -9.84
C VAL A 69 0.79 5.19 -9.37
N THR A 70 -0.44 5.28 -8.87
CA THR A 70 -1.01 6.50 -8.28
C THR A 70 -0.85 6.49 -6.76
N TYR A 71 -1.01 5.33 -6.13
CA TYR A 71 -0.90 5.18 -4.69
C TYR A 71 0.02 4.02 -4.30
N VAL A 72 0.82 4.21 -3.25
CA VAL A 72 1.62 3.15 -2.62
C VAL A 72 1.05 2.89 -1.24
N VAL A 73 0.67 1.64 -0.96
CA VAL A 73 0.23 1.17 0.36
C VAL A 73 1.37 0.39 0.98
N LEU A 74 1.86 0.84 2.13
CA LEU A 74 2.95 0.20 2.87
C LEU A 74 2.45 -0.21 4.26
N ASP A 75 2.52 -1.50 4.55
CA ASP A 75 2.15 -2.12 5.82
C ASP A 75 3.36 -2.83 6.45
N GLN A 76 3.15 -3.54 7.57
CA GLN A 76 4.20 -4.29 8.26
C GLN A 76 4.91 -5.35 7.39
N ASN A 77 4.28 -5.83 6.32
CA ASN A 77 4.83 -6.77 5.35
C ASN A 77 5.51 -6.03 4.18
N HIS A 78 6.48 -5.18 4.52
CA HIS A 78 7.29 -4.43 3.55
C HIS A 78 8.69 -5.05 3.37
N PRO A 79 9.33 -4.85 2.21
CA PRO A 79 10.75 -5.14 2.02
C PRO A 79 11.62 -4.43 3.07
N ARG A 80 12.63 -5.12 3.61
CA ARG A 80 13.51 -4.59 4.68
C ARG A 80 14.12 -3.23 4.34
N LYS A 81 14.43 -2.96 3.08
CA LYS A 81 15.02 -1.70 2.61
C LYS A 81 14.04 -0.52 2.58
N LEU A 82 12.75 -0.76 2.82
CA LEU A 82 11.71 0.26 2.95
C LEU A 82 11.31 0.51 4.42
N ALA A 83 12.06 -0.03 5.39
CA ALA A 83 11.74 0.11 6.81
C ALA A 83 11.68 1.57 7.28
N GLU A 84 12.61 2.42 6.80
CA GLU A 84 12.59 3.85 7.15
C GLU A 84 11.38 4.57 6.53
N LEU A 85 11.04 4.25 5.27
CA LEU A 85 9.81 4.77 4.64
C LEU A 85 8.58 4.32 5.42
N TYR A 86 8.51 3.04 5.80
CA TYR A 86 7.45 2.52 6.67
C TYR A 86 7.39 3.25 8.02
N GLN A 87 8.52 3.68 8.58
CA GLN A 87 8.57 4.47 9.81
C GLN A 87 8.23 5.96 9.63
N GLY A 88 7.98 6.40 8.38
CA GLY A 88 7.57 7.78 8.07
C GLY A 88 8.70 8.67 7.55
N LEU A 89 9.81 8.10 7.04
CA LEU A 89 10.80 8.87 6.30
C LEU A 89 10.11 9.61 5.15
N GLU A 90 10.30 10.92 5.09
CA GLU A 90 9.85 11.75 3.97
C GLU A 90 10.73 11.49 2.75
N VAL A 91 10.08 11.19 1.63
CA VAL A 91 10.75 10.87 0.36
C VAL A 91 10.19 11.80 -0.72
N PRO A 92 11.03 12.59 -1.41
CA PRO A 92 10.59 13.36 -2.57
C PRO A 92 9.91 12.47 -3.62
N GLY A 93 8.70 12.84 -4.03
CA GLY A 93 7.87 12.06 -4.94
C GLY A 93 6.94 11.06 -4.26
N LEU A 94 6.87 11.02 -2.93
CA LEU A 94 5.81 10.32 -2.19
C LEU A 94 5.21 11.25 -1.14
N GLU A 95 3.93 11.56 -1.29
CA GLU A 95 3.17 12.36 -0.32
C GLU A 95 2.33 11.43 0.55
N LEU A 96 2.51 11.45 1.88
CA LEU A 96 1.65 10.69 2.79
C LEU A 96 0.24 11.32 2.82
N VAL A 97 -0.77 10.59 2.35
CA VAL A 97 -2.15 11.10 2.20
C VAL A 97 -3.17 10.41 3.13
N ALA A 98 -2.82 9.25 3.68
CA ALA A 98 -3.64 8.59 4.70
C ALA A 98 -2.83 7.58 5.53
N THR A 99 -3.36 7.29 6.72
CA THR A 99 -2.91 6.22 7.60
C THR A 99 -4.11 5.41 8.08
N PHE A 100 -3.94 4.10 8.24
CA PHE A 100 -4.97 3.17 8.73
C PHE A 100 -4.40 2.27 9.83
N GLY A 101 -5.28 1.63 10.60
CA GLY A 101 -4.89 0.72 11.68
C GLY A 101 -3.94 1.39 12.68
N ASP A 102 -4.31 2.56 13.20
CA ASP A 102 -3.48 3.35 14.13
C ASP A 102 -2.06 3.67 13.62
N GLY A 103 -1.89 3.77 12.30
CA GLY A 103 -0.60 4.07 11.67
C GLY A 103 0.23 2.84 11.31
N GLU A 104 -0.32 1.63 11.44
CA GLU A 104 0.30 0.40 10.97
C GLU A 104 0.33 0.29 9.45
N VAL A 105 -0.54 1.03 8.75
CA VAL A 105 -0.58 1.13 7.29
C VAL A 105 -0.51 2.58 6.86
N ARG A 106 0.37 2.87 5.90
CA ARG A 106 0.56 4.20 5.30
C ARG A 106 0.21 4.17 3.83
N VAL A 107 -0.54 5.16 3.36
CA VAL A 107 -0.89 5.34 1.95
C VAL A 107 -0.24 6.61 1.45
N TYR A 108 0.62 6.47 0.45
CA TYR A 108 1.31 7.56 -0.20
C TYR A 108 0.73 7.80 -1.59
N ARG A 109 0.64 9.05 -2.01
CA ARG A 109 0.41 9.44 -3.39
C ARG A 109 1.76 9.61 -4.10
N ARG A 110 1.88 9.07 -5.31
CA ARG A 110 3.06 9.17 -6.18
C ARG A 110 3.02 10.40 -7.08
#